data_AF-A0A139NMP0-F1
#
_entry.id   AF-A0A139NMP0-F1
#
_cell.length_a   1.000
_cell.length_b   1.000
_cell.length_c   1.000
_cell.angle_alpha   90.00
_cell.angle_beta   90.00
_cell.angle_gamma   90.00
#
_symmetry.space_group_name_H-M   'P 1'
#
loop_
_entity.id
_entity.type
_entity.pdbx_description
1 polymer ?
#
loop_
_entity_poly.entity_id
_entity_poly.type
_entity_poly.pdbx_seq_one_letter_code
_entity_poly.pdbx_strand_id
1 'polypeptide(L)'
;MSVLKKGIIFLLLGVTVLVFWLLFIPDELPAPNFSSKNKIELVARILDNRNANTIREAGYGIPSDSVIRRLGGIDKLEIEGDLKLIVRVPSQDDNRILITSSTIIDGKKIDLAYSLDREWGLIHSSYYYTEKDGTTKRVEISETQQKELVQKVQTELNHFLEKMKQKLKE
;
A
#
# COMPACT_ATOMS: atom_id res chain seq x y z
N MET A 1 52.33 2.71 -30.13
CA MET A 1 51.68 3.19 -28.90
C MET A 1 52.18 2.36 -27.72
N SER A 2 52.75 2.98 -26.68
CA SER A 2 53.35 2.29 -25.51
C SER A 2 52.33 1.40 -24.79
N VAL A 3 52.79 0.29 -24.22
CA VAL A 3 51.97 -0.67 -23.44
C VAL A 3 51.19 0.04 -22.33
N LEU A 4 51.80 1.05 -21.72
CA LEU A 4 51.17 1.89 -20.69
C LEU A 4 49.95 2.69 -21.22
N LYS A 5 50.07 3.25 -22.43
CA LYS A 5 48.94 3.97 -23.08
C LYS A 5 47.80 3.04 -23.44
N LYS A 6 48.10 1.79 -23.84
CA LYS A 6 47.07 0.77 -24.12
C LYS A 6 46.35 0.37 -22.83
N GLY A 7 47.08 0.15 -21.73
CA GLY A 7 46.48 -0.19 -20.42
C GLY A 7 45.53 0.89 -19.88
N ILE A 8 45.90 2.17 -20.00
CA ILE A 8 45.05 3.29 -19.56
C ILE A 8 43.76 3.39 -20.38
N ILE A 9 43.83 3.15 -21.69
CA ILE A 9 42.64 3.16 -22.57
C ILE A 9 41.69 2.01 -22.22
N PHE A 10 42.21 0.81 -21.97
CA PHE A 10 41.40 -0.32 -21.54
C PHE A 10 40.75 -0.09 -20.16
N LEU A 11 41.48 0.51 -19.22
CA LEU A 11 40.94 0.88 -17.91
C LEU A 11 39.81 1.90 -18.03
N LEU A 12 40.01 2.96 -18.83
CA LEU A 12 39.00 3.99 -19.05
C LEU A 12 37.74 3.40 -19.69
N LEU A 13 37.89 2.53 -20.70
CA LEU A 13 36.77 1.80 -21.32
C LEU A 13 36.02 0.91 -20.32
N GLY A 14 36.75 0.21 -19.44
CA GLY A 14 36.14 -0.61 -18.40
C GLY A 14 35.32 0.22 -17.40
N VAL A 15 35.84 1.38 -16.99
CA VAL A 15 35.14 2.29 -16.07
C VAL A 15 33.92 2.92 -16.75
N THR A 16 33.99 3.32 -18.02
CA THR A 16 32.79 3.84 -18.72
C THR A 16 31.73 2.78 -18.89
N VAL A 17 32.09 1.53 -19.19
CA VAL A 17 31.11 0.43 -19.25
C VAL A 17 30.49 0.20 -17.88
N LEU A 18 31.28 0.22 -16.79
CA LEU A 18 30.76 0.04 -15.43
C LEU A 18 29.82 1.17 -15.01
N VAL A 19 30.19 2.43 -15.29
CA VAL A 19 29.36 3.61 -14.99
C VAL A 19 28.09 3.60 -15.83
N PHE A 20 28.18 3.24 -17.11
CA PHE A 20 27.00 3.07 -17.96
C PHE A 20 26.11 1.94 -17.42
N TRP A 21 26.69 0.82 -16.97
CA TRP A 21 25.94 -0.27 -16.37
C TRP A 21 25.25 0.17 -15.08
N LEU A 22 25.92 0.92 -14.19
CA LEU A 22 25.33 1.43 -12.95
C LEU A 22 24.26 2.51 -13.17
N LEU A 23 24.39 3.36 -14.19
CA LEU A 23 23.44 4.44 -14.48
C LEU A 23 22.23 3.97 -15.30
N PHE A 24 22.35 2.85 -16.03
CA PHE A 24 21.32 2.37 -16.96
C PHE A 24 20.78 0.97 -16.63
N ILE A 25 21.14 0.35 -15.50
CA ILE A 25 20.31 -0.72 -14.93
C ILE A 25 18.95 -0.09 -14.60
N PRO A 26 17.85 -0.61 -15.16
CA PRO A 26 16.54 -0.12 -14.77
C PRO A 26 16.35 -0.39 -13.27
N ASP A 27 16.04 0.65 -12.50
CA ASP A 27 15.41 0.53 -11.17
C ASP A 27 13.97 0.00 -11.32
N GLU A 28 13.78 -1.06 -12.12
CA GLU A 28 12.50 -1.72 -12.27
C GLU A 28 12.30 -2.57 -11.02
N LEU A 29 11.62 -1.96 -10.04
CA LEU A 29 11.04 -2.71 -8.95
C LEU A 29 10.26 -3.90 -9.52
N PRO A 30 10.40 -5.12 -8.94
CA PRO A 30 9.73 -6.29 -9.45
C PRO A 30 8.23 -6.04 -9.61
N ALA A 31 7.68 -6.46 -10.74
CA ALA A 31 6.24 -6.36 -10.97
C ALA A 31 5.46 -7.07 -9.84
N PRO A 32 4.27 -6.57 -9.46
CA PRO A 32 3.52 -7.17 -8.36
C PRO A 32 3.09 -8.62 -8.69
N ASN A 33 3.38 -9.57 -7.79
CA ASN A 33 2.98 -10.96 -7.96
C ASN A 33 1.55 -11.20 -7.44
N PHE A 34 0.57 -11.07 -8.32
CA PHE A 34 -0.86 -11.28 -8.01
C PHE A 34 -1.23 -12.72 -7.64
N SER A 35 -0.32 -13.69 -7.76
CA SER A 35 -0.53 -15.07 -7.29
C SER A 35 0.03 -15.29 -5.87
N SER A 36 0.62 -14.26 -5.25
CA SER A 36 1.18 -14.37 -3.90
C SER A 36 0.08 -14.61 -2.87
N LYS A 37 0.33 -15.57 -1.96
CA LYS A 37 -0.49 -15.71 -0.74
C LYS A 37 -0.25 -14.57 0.24
N ASN A 38 0.93 -13.94 0.19
CA ASN A 38 1.22 -12.76 0.98
C ASN A 38 0.64 -11.53 0.29
N LYS A 39 -0.63 -11.27 0.57
CA LYS A 39 -1.32 -10.16 -0.06
C LYS A 39 -0.88 -8.80 0.54
N ILE A 40 -0.29 -8.76 1.75
CA ILE A 40 0.31 -7.53 2.31
C ILE A 40 1.48 -7.06 1.45
N GLU A 41 2.38 -7.98 1.12
CA GLU A 41 3.49 -7.71 0.19
C GLU A 41 2.97 -7.24 -1.17
N LEU A 42 1.89 -7.85 -1.66
CA LEU A 42 1.26 -7.43 -2.92
C LEU A 42 0.77 -5.98 -2.85
N VAL A 43 0.07 -5.59 -1.78
CA VAL A 43 -0.34 -4.19 -1.56
C VAL A 43 0.89 -3.27 -1.49
N ALA A 44 1.91 -3.64 -0.73
CA ALA A 44 3.15 -2.86 -0.63
C ALA A 44 3.79 -2.61 -2.01
N ARG A 45 3.94 -3.66 -2.83
CA ARG A 45 4.50 -3.54 -4.19
C ARG A 45 3.65 -2.70 -5.12
N ILE A 46 2.32 -2.84 -5.07
CA ILE A 46 1.41 -2.01 -5.88
C ILE A 46 1.61 -0.53 -5.57
N LEU A 47 1.78 -0.19 -4.29
CA LEU A 47 1.91 1.20 -3.83
C LEU A 47 3.33 1.76 -4.04
N ASP A 48 4.36 0.92 -4.05
CA ASP A 48 5.78 1.31 -4.23
C ASP A 48 6.19 1.46 -5.71
N ASN A 49 5.56 0.71 -6.63
CA ASN A 49 5.90 0.71 -8.06
C ASN A 49 5.45 1.97 -8.84
N ARG A 50 5.32 3.13 -8.18
CA ARG A 50 4.93 4.42 -8.79
C ARG A 50 3.59 4.39 -9.54
N ASN A 51 2.70 3.45 -9.20
CA ASN A 51 1.38 3.25 -9.83
C ASN A 51 0.33 4.31 -9.47
N ALA A 52 0.74 5.47 -8.94
CA ALA A 52 -0.17 6.44 -8.38
C ALA A 52 -1.20 6.96 -9.41
N ASN A 53 -0.81 7.09 -10.67
CA ASN A 53 -1.75 7.48 -11.74
C ASN A 53 -2.74 6.36 -12.03
N THR A 54 -2.26 5.12 -12.24
CA THR A 54 -3.10 3.95 -12.45
C THR A 54 -4.09 3.71 -11.31
N ILE A 55 -3.66 3.91 -10.05
CA ILE A 55 -4.51 3.77 -8.87
C ILE A 55 -5.63 4.84 -8.87
N ARG A 56 -5.31 6.10 -9.22
CA ARG A 56 -6.31 7.17 -9.34
C ARG A 56 -7.28 6.92 -10.49
N GLU A 57 -6.79 6.50 -11.64
CA GLU A 57 -7.61 6.13 -12.81
C GLU A 57 -8.51 4.92 -12.52
N ALA A 58 -8.07 4.02 -11.63
CA ALA A 58 -8.87 2.91 -11.14
C ALA A 58 -9.96 3.34 -10.13
N GLY A 59 -10.00 4.62 -9.74
CA GLY A 59 -11.01 5.20 -8.86
C GLY A 59 -10.63 5.23 -7.38
N TYR A 60 -9.38 4.90 -7.03
CA TYR A 60 -8.94 4.91 -5.64
C TYR A 60 -8.21 6.21 -5.29
N GLY A 61 -8.40 6.66 -4.05
CA GLY A 61 -7.80 7.88 -3.55
C GLY A 61 -6.35 7.66 -3.12
N ILE A 62 -5.50 8.60 -3.50
CA ILE A 62 -4.17 8.79 -2.93
C ILE A 62 -4.08 10.28 -2.56
N PRO A 63 -3.80 10.63 -1.28
CA PRO A 63 -3.76 12.01 -0.82
C PRO A 63 -2.90 12.91 -1.70
N SER A 64 -3.38 14.13 -1.94
CA SER A 64 -2.73 15.13 -2.79
C SER A 64 -1.57 15.85 -2.11
N ASP A 65 -1.52 15.85 -0.77
CA ASP A 65 -0.52 16.60 0.01
C ASP A 65 0.87 15.99 -0.16
N SER A 66 1.56 16.63 -1.10
CA SER A 66 2.71 16.19 -1.87
C SER A 66 4.01 16.79 -1.33
N VAL A 67 3.96 17.51 -0.22
CA VAL A 67 5.12 18.20 0.37
C VAL A 67 6.13 17.19 0.97
N ILE A 68 5.74 15.93 1.21
CA ILE A 68 6.62 14.82 1.62
C ILE A 68 7.01 13.90 0.42
N ARG A 69 6.74 14.28 -0.84
CA ARG A 69 7.27 13.59 -2.03
C ARG A 69 8.76 13.91 -2.33
N ARG A 70 9.64 14.02 -1.34
CA ARG A 70 11.10 14.04 -1.58
C ARG A 70 11.74 12.65 -1.62
N LEU A 71 11.04 11.59 -1.20
CA LEU A 71 11.56 10.21 -1.17
C LEU A 71 10.70 9.14 -1.89
N GLY A 72 9.55 9.51 -2.48
CA GLY A 72 8.92 8.72 -3.57
C GLY A 72 7.74 7.78 -3.26
N GLY A 73 7.29 7.64 -2.01
CA GLY A 73 6.22 6.68 -1.64
C GLY A 73 4.78 7.23 -1.58
N ILE A 74 3.80 6.32 -1.63
CA ILE A 74 2.40 6.54 -1.23
C ILE A 74 2.30 6.24 0.28
N ASP A 75 1.75 7.15 1.10
CA ASP A 75 1.69 6.97 2.58
C ASP A 75 0.39 6.31 3.07
N LYS A 76 -0.70 6.49 2.32
CA LYS A 76 -1.97 5.81 2.56
C LYS A 76 -2.76 5.66 1.26
N LEU A 77 -3.56 4.61 1.21
CA LEU A 77 -4.52 4.32 0.16
C LEU A 77 -5.93 4.57 0.70
N GLU A 78 -6.73 5.33 -0.04
CA GLU A 78 -8.14 5.58 0.28
C GLU A 78 -9.02 4.76 -0.68
N ILE A 79 -9.84 3.87 -0.12
CA ILE A 79 -10.78 3.05 -0.87
C ILE A 79 -12.18 3.52 -0.50
N GLU A 80 -12.89 4.07 -1.47
CA GLU A 80 -14.34 4.32 -1.34
C GLU A 80 -15.09 3.02 -1.65
N GLY A 81 -16.24 2.82 -1.00
CA GLY A 81 -17.03 1.59 -1.13
C GLY A 81 -18.15 1.54 -0.10
N ASP A 82 -18.61 0.33 0.23
CA ASP A 82 -19.62 0.12 1.31
C ASP A 82 -19.13 0.65 2.66
N LEU A 83 -17.80 0.65 2.82
CA LEU A 83 -17.11 1.20 3.96
C LEU A 83 -15.87 1.95 3.43
N LYS A 84 -15.80 3.26 3.67
CA LYS A 84 -14.62 4.06 3.31
C LYS A 84 -13.40 3.58 4.11
N LEU A 85 -12.41 3.03 3.43
CA LEU A 85 -11.18 2.52 4.06
C LEU A 85 -10.03 3.50 3.87
N ILE A 86 -9.26 3.68 4.94
CA ILE A 86 -7.94 4.30 4.89
C ILE A 86 -6.94 3.21 5.25
N VAL A 87 -6.21 2.74 4.25
CA VAL A 87 -5.20 1.69 4.39
C VAL A 87 -3.85 2.35 4.56
N ARG A 88 -3.19 2.11 5.70
CA ARG A 88 -1.80 2.52 5.88
C ARG A 88 -0.93 1.67 4.98
N VAL A 89 -0.01 2.30 4.24
CA VAL A 89 0.88 1.54 3.36
C VAL A 89 1.75 0.59 4.20
N PRO A 90 1.67 -0.73 3.93
CA PRO A 90 2.51 -1.69 4.60
C PRO A 90 3.90 -1.76 3.94
N SER A 91 4.89 -2.20 4.70
CA SER A 91 6.16 -2.68 4.16
C SER A 91 6.02 -4.11 3.63
N GLN A 92 6.90 -4.54 2.72
CA GLN A 92 6.88 -5.90 2.17
C GLN A 92 7.04 -6.99 3.26
N ASP A 93 7.79 -6.68 4.33
CA ASP A 93 8.06 -7.59 5.45
C ASP A 93 7.01 -7.56 6.56
N ASP A 94 6.02 -6.66 6.48
CA ASP A 94 5.02 -6.52 7.53
C ASP A 94 4.22 -7.82 7.69
N ASN A 95 3.92 -8.17 8.95
CA ASN A 95 3.07 -9.30 9.29
C ASN A 95 1.59 -8.92 9.45
N ARG A 96 1.29 -7.62 9.40
CA ARG A 96 -0.06 -7.09 9.52
C ARG A 96 -0.23 -5.82 8.70
N ILE A 97 -1.43 -5.61 8.19
CA ILE A 97 -1.83 -4.37 7.53
C ILE A 97 -2.80 -3.61 8.43
N LEU A 98 -2.65 -2.29 8.51
CA LEU A 98 -3.47 -1.43 9.34
C LEU A 98 -4.50 -0.69 8.49
N ILE A 99 -5.77 -0.81 8.87
CA ILE A 99 -6.89 -0.16 8.19
C ILE A 99 -7.67 0.64 9.22
N THR A 100 -7.98 1.89 8.90
CA THR A 100 -8.95 2.69 9.64
C THR A 100 -10.17 2.98 8.78
N SER A 101 -11.31 3.16 9.42
CA SER A 101 -12.56 3.48 8.78
C SER A 101 -13.50 4.16 9.77
N SER A 102 -14.70 4.52 9.32
CA SER A 102 -15.79 4.93 10.21
C SER A 102 -17.13 4.50 9.63
N THR A 103 -18.09 4.22 10.51
CA THR A 103 -19.47 3.92 10.15
C THR A 103 -20.43 4.59 11.12
N ILE A 104 -21.74 4.49 10.86
CA ILE A 104 -22.78 4.93 11.80
C ILE A 104 -23.41 3.70 12.45
N ILE A 105 -23.39 3.64 13.78
CA ILE A 105 -24.11 2.63 14.58
C ILE A 105 -24.99 3.40 15.57
N ASP A 106 -26.28 3.09 15.60
CA ASP A 106 -27.27 3.74 16.48
C ASP A 106 -27.22 5.28 16.42
N GLY A 107 -27.05 5.83 15.21
CA GLY A 107 -26.98 7.27 14.97
C GLY A 107 -25.68 7.96 15.40
N LYS A 108 -24.68 7.20 15.87
CA LYS A 108 -23.37 7.72 16.28
C LYS A 108 -22.29 7.32 15.27
N LYS A 109 -21.39 8.25 14.96
CA LYS A 109 -20.17 7.94 14.21
C LYS A 109 -19.24 7.09 15.07
N ILE A 110 -18.96 5.90 14.59
CA ILE A 110 -18.02 4.95 15.19
C ILE A 110 -16.80 4.87 14.28
N ASP A 111 -15.64 5.25 14.81
CA ASP A 111 -14.35 5.06 14.18
C ASP A 111 -13.88 3.61 14.41
N LEU A 112 -13.36 3.00 13.35
CA LEU A 112 -12.97 1.59 13.27
C LEU A 112 -11.47 1.53 13.02
N ALA A 113 -10.76 0.66 13.75
CA ALA A 113 -9.37 0.35 13.46
C ALA A 113 -9.13 -1.17 13.49
N TYR A 114 -8.58 -1.68 12.40
CA TYR A 114 -8.34 -3.10 12.14
C TYR A 114 -6.86 -3.35 11.91
N SER A 115 -6.39 -4.52 12.36
CA SER A 115 -5.17 -5.13 11.82
C SER A 115 -5.48 -6.51 11.28
N LEU A 116 -5.12 -6.75 10.01
CA LEU A 116 -5.32 -8.02 9.33
C LEU A 116 -3.98 -8.68 9.03
N ASP A 117 -3.95 -10.01 8.98
CA ASP A 117 -2.77 -10.80 8.58
C ASP A 117 -2.55 -10.81 7.05
N ARG A 118 -1.63 -11.65 6.59
CA ARG A 118 -1.21 -11.77 5.19
C ARG A 118 -2.27 -12.31 4.24
N GLU A 119 -3.31 -12.97 4.74
CA GLU A 119 -4.41 -13.57 3.95
C GLU A 119 -5.78 -12.90 4.22
N TRP A 120 -5.80 -11.90 5.09
CA TRP A 120 -6.88 -11.00 5.51
C TRP A 120 -7.59 -11.49 6.78
N GLY A 121 -7.01 -12.45 7.49
CA GLY A 121 -7.47 -12.89 8.80
C GLY A 121 -7.39 -11.76 9.81
N LEU A 122 -8.44 -11.62 10.63
CA LEU A 122 -8.50 -10.59 11.66
C LEU A 122 -7.52 -10.90 12.79
N ILE A 123 -6.56 -10.00 13.04
CA ILE A 123 -5.66 -10.07 14.20
C ILE A 123 -6.23 -9.22 15.35
N HIS A 124 -6.71 -8.02 15.04
CA HIS A 124 -7.24 -7.08 16.02
C HIS A 124 -8.31 -6.19 15.40
N SER A 125 -9.33 -5.86 16.18
CA SER A 125 -10.27 -4.80 15.87
C SER A 125 -10.57 -3.96 17.10
N SER A 126 -10.86 -2.69 16.85
CA SER A 126 -11.18 -1.72 17.86
C SER A 126 -12.16 -0.68 17.31
N TYR A 127 -13.07 -0.25 18.18
CA TYR A 127 -14.23 0.55 17.84
C TYR A 127 -14.33 1.68 18.85
N TYR A 128 -14.48 2.90 18.37
CA TYR A 128 -14.48 4.09 19.21
C TYR A 128 -15.50 5.09 18.72
N TYR A 129 -16.03 5.91 19.63
CA TYR A 129 -16.64 7.18 19.25
C TYR A 129 -15.95 8.31 19.99
N THR A 130 -15.97 9.49 19.38
CA THR A 130 -15.44 10.71 19.97
C THR A 130 -16.60 11.60 20.40
N GLU A 131 -16.62 11.98 21.67
CA GLU A 131 -17.61 12.92 22.21
C GLU A 131 -17.33 14.36 21.75
N LYS A 132 -18.32 15.24 21.97
CA LYS A 132 -18.21 16.65 21.56
C LYS A 132 -17.07 17.40 22.25
N ASP A 133 -16.66 16.95 23.44
CA ASP A 133 -15.56 17.51 24.21
C ASP A 133 -14.18 16.97 23.78
N GLY A 134 -14.14 16.06 22.80
CA GLY A 134 -12.93 15.41 22.30
C GLY A 134 -12.57 14.10 22.99
N THR A 135 -13.31 13.66 24.02
CA THR A 135 -13.03 12.40 24.70
C THR A 135 -13.35 11.20 23.80
N THR A 136 -12.41 10.27 23.66
CA THR A 136 -12.63 9.01 22.91
C THR A 136 -13.04 7.88 23.84
N LYS A 137 -14.13 7.18 23.52
CA LYS A 137 -14.64 6.03 24.30
C LYS A 137 -14.70 4.78 23.43
N ARG A 138 -14.28 3.64 24.00
CA ARG A 138 -14.38 2.33 23.33
C ARG A 138 -15.84 1.90 23.24
N VAL A 139 -16.18 1.28 22.11
CA VAL A 139 -17.49 0.68 21.87
C VAL A 139 -17.32 -0.83 21.83
N GLU A 140 -18.20 -1.52 22.53
CA GLU A 140 -18.39 -2.95 22.36
C GLU A 140 -19.46 -3.17 21.30
N ILE A 141 -19.16 -4.00 20.30
CA ILE A 141 -20.12 -4.41 19.27
C ILE A 141 -20.27 -5.93 19.34
N SER A 142 -21.40 -6.45 18.87
CA SER A 142 -21.62 -7.90 18.81
C SER A 142 -20.65 -8.59 17.85
N GLU A 143 -20.40 -9.88 18.08
CA GLU A 143 -19.57 -10.70 17.20
C GLU A 143 -20.11 -10.72 15.76
N THR A 144 -21.43 -10.76 15.59
CA THR A 144 -22.09 -10.70 14.27
C THR A 144 -21.77 -9.39 13.56
N GLN A 145 -21.92 -8.25 14.24
CA GLN A 145 -21.59 -6.93 13.67
C GLN A 145 -20.10 -6.83 13.32
N GLN A 146 -19.21 -7.33 14.19
CA GLN A 146 -17.77 -7.36 13.91
C GLN A 146 -17.49 -8.17 12.64
N LYS A 147 -18.08 -9.36 12.51
CA LYS A 147 -17.89 -10.23 11.35
C LYS A 147 -18.37 -9.56 10.06
N GLU A 148 -19.53 -8.90 10.08
CA GLU A 148 -20.06 -8.16 8.93
C GLU A 148 -19.14 -7.01 8.50
N LEU A 149 -18.67 -6.20 9.45
CA LEU A 149 -17.75 -5.09 9.15
C LEU A 149 -16.42 -5.60 8.60
N VAL A 150 -15.86 -6.66 9.19
CA VAL A 150 -14.61 -7.26 8.71
C VAL A 150 -14.78 -7.84 7.31
N GLN A 151 -15.91 -8.49 7.00
CA GLN A 151 -16.20 -8.98 5.66
C GLN A 151 -16.28 -7.85 4.62
N LYS A 152 -16.82 -6.69 4.98
CA LYS A 152 -16.80 -5.51 4.10
C LYS A 152 -15.38 -5.04 3.84
N VAL A 153 -14.56 -4.89 4.89
CA VAL A 153 -13.14 -4.52 4.74
C VAL A 153 -12.41 -5.50 3.82
N GLN A 154 -12.58 -6.80 4.04
CA GLN A 154 -11.96 -7.85 3.23
C GLN A 154 -12.41 -7.80 1.76
N THR A 155 -13.70 -7.56 1.53
CA THR A 155 -14.28 -7.44 0.18
C THR A 155 -13.66 -6.26 -0.58
N GLU A 156 -13.59 -5.08 0.05
CA GLU A 156 -13.02 -3.88 -0.58
C GLU A 156 -11.52 -4.04 -0.88
N LEU A 157 -10.76 -4.66 0.03
CA LEU A 157 -9.34 -4.96 -0.20
C LEU A 157 -9.15 -5.94 -1.38
N ASN A 158 -9.98 -6.99 -1.47
CA ASN A 158 -9.90 -7.93 -2.59
C ASN A 158 -10.31 -7.27 -3.92
N HIS A 159 -11.33 -6.40 -3.89
CA HIS A 159 -11.75 -5.66 -5.07
C HIS A 159 -10.63 -4.74 -5.59
N PHE A 160 -9.93 -4.05 -4.68
CA PHE A 160 -8.73 -3.29 -5.02
C PHE A 160 -7.67 -4.16 -5.71
N LEU A 161 -7.34 -5.32 -5.14
CA LEU A 161 -6.33 -6.21 -5.73
C LEU A 161 -6.72 -6.70 -7.14
N GLU A 162 -7.97 -7.11 -7.35
CA GLU A 162 -8.42 -7.55 -8.67
C GLU A 162 -8.48 -6.39 -9.68
N LYS A 163 -8.85 -5.18 -9.24
CA LYS A 163 -8.85 -3.99 -10.10
C LYS A 163 -7.42 -3.63 -10.54
N MET A 164 -6.46 -3.66 -9.61
CA MET A 164 -5.06 -3.38 -9.92
C MET A 164 -4.43 -4.47 -10.77
N LYS A 165 -4.84 -5.74 -10.61
CA LYS A 165 -4.42 -6.84 -11.47
C LYS A 165 -4.85 -6.65 -12.92
N GLN A 166 -6.07 -6.15 -13.15
CA GLN A 166 -6.54 -5.79 -14.49
C GLN A 166 -5.70 -4.65 -15.05
N LYS A 167 -5.54 -3.57 -14.28
CA LYS A 167 -4.88 -2.34 -14.73
C LYS A 167 -3.36 -2.39 -14.90
N LEU A 168 -2.67 -3.29 -14.19
CA LEU A 168 -1.21 -3.42 -14.27
C LEU A 168 -0.75 -4.58 -15.17
N LYS A 169 -1.69 -5.35 -15.74
CA LYS A 169 -1.41 -6.38 -16.75
C LYS A 169 -1.87 -5.98 -18.16
N GLU A 170 -2.58 -4.85 -18.27
CA GLU A 170 -2.84 -4.13 -19.53
C GLU A 170 -1.54 -3.51 -20.06
#